data_AF-A0A412APN8-F1
#
_entry.id   AF-A0A412APN8-F1
#
_cell.length_a   1.000
_cell.length_b   1.000
_cell.length_c   1.000
_cell.angle_alpha   90.00
_cell.angle_beta   90.00
_cell.angle_gamma   90.00
#
_symmetry.space_group_name_H-M   'P 1'
#
loop_
_entity.id
_entity.type
_entity.pdbx_description
1 polymer ?
#
loop_
_entity_poly.entity_id
_entity_poly.type
_entity_poly.pdbx_seq_one_letter_code
_entity_poly.pdbx_strand_id
1 'polypeptide(L)'
;MQEALKTLEAAKVAASPEKLAAIDDDIAAFQEIYDMVVTEAAKRRERLPAMQANVDAAQAKYDEAHSRTSGLQAELDKALEALGDEEPSTATKEHIKQLRREIMSAERREKSCEDDLHSYRRRLESQERQVQDSESEAEEAKAHIDEDIAKRDALLDDLKKAQTAYDDACKAYEEAKAAADKAASPEITKPTETTPPSGSAQPTETTQPTGSSATGKNTPPSSTKQANSSSGKQADTTAGKLANTGDAAPSAIALAAVAAAGLGITATATRRLKNSK
;
A
#
# COMPACT_ATOMS: atom_id res chain seq x y z
N MET A 1 -32.43 11.87 -23.17
CA MET A 1 -31.58 13.07 -23.28
C MET A 1 -31.64 13.98 -22.05
N GLN A 2 -32.67 14.82 -21.84
CA GLN A 2 -32.66 15.88 -20.81
C GLN A 2 -32.31 15.43 -19.37
N GLU A 3 -32.92 14.36 -18.84
CA GLU A 3 -32.54 13.87 -17.49
C GLU A 3 -31.09 13.36 -17.43
N ALA A 4 -30.56 12.79 -18.52
CA ALA A 4 -29.15 12.37 -18.57
C ALA A 4 -28.18 13.57 -18.62
N LEU A 5 -28.58 14.68 -19.26
CA LEU A 5 -27.82 15.95 -19.21
C LEU A 5 -27.72 16.48 -17.78
N LYS A 6 -28.86 16.50 -17.07
CA LYS A 6 -28.95 16.91 -15.66
C LYS A 6 -28.12 16.02 -14.72
N THR A 7 -28.09 14.71 -14.96
CA THR A 7 -27.17 13.79 -14.25
C THR A 7 -25.70 14.11 -14.55
N LEU A 8 -25.36 14.40 -15.81
CA LEU A 8 -24.01 14.77 -16.22
C LEU A 8 -23.56 16.13 -15.66
N GLU A 9 -24.45 17.11 -15.60
CA GLU A 9 -24.20 18.41 -14.96
C GLU A 9 -23.96 18.23 -13.45
N ALA A 10 -24.79 17.43 -12.77
CA ALA A 10 -24.58 17.11 -11.36
C ALA A 10 -23.23 16.39 -11.12
N ALA A 11 -22.87 15.43 -11.97
CA ALA A 11 -21.60 14.72 -11.87
C ALA A 11 -20.39 15.63 -12.16
N LYS A 12 -20.50 16.57 -13.11
CA LYS A 12 -19.47 17.60 -13.38
C LYS A 12 -19.29 18.59 -12.23
N VAL A 13 -20.37 18.87 -11.47
CA VAL A 13 -20.31 19.69 -10.24
C VAL A 13 -19.79 18.88 -9.05
N ALA A 14 -19.98 17.56 -9.01
CA ALA A 14 -19.41 16.68 -7.99
C ALA A 14 -17.89 16.50 -8.20
N ALA A 15 -17.48 16.11 -9.40
CA ALA A 15 -16.10 15.91 -9.83
C ALA A 15 -15.54 17.16 -10.55
N SER A 16 -15.73 18.35 -9.97
CA SER A 16 -15.20 19.59 -10.56
C SER A 16 -13.68 19.68 -10.39
N PRO A 17 -12.95 20.36 -11.29
CA PRO A 17 -11.49 20.43 -11.22
C PRO A 17 -10.95 20.94 -9.88
N GLU A 18 -11.66 21.88 -9.25
CA GLU A 18 -11.30 22.48 -7.97
C GLU A 18 -11.46 21.49 -6.80
N LYS A 19 -12.46 20.60 -6.88
CA LYS A 19 -12.69 19.56 -5.87
C LYS A 19 -11.73 18.39 -6.01
N LEU A 20 -11.43 17.98 -7.24
CA LEU A 20 -10.44 16.95 -7.50
C LEU A 20 -9.05 17.43 -7.09
N ALA A 21 -8.69 18.67 -7.42
CA ALA A 21 -7.43 19.29 -6.99
C ALA A 21 -7.31 19.36 -5.46
N ALA A 22 -8.38 19.73 -4.73
CA ALA A 22 -8.36 19.72 -3.27
C ALA A 22 -8.08 18.32 -2.69
N ILE A 23 -8.66 17.26 -3.27
CA ILE A 23 -8.41 15.88 -2.84
C ILE A 23 -6.97 15.45 -3.21
N ASP A 24 -6.45 15.85 -4.38
CA ASP A 24 -5.07 15.57 -4.77
C ASP A 24 -4.05 16.35 -3.89
N ASP A 25 -4.38 17.56 -3.43
CA ASP A 25 -3.60 18.35 -2.47
C ASP A 25 -3.61 17.70 -1.06
N ASP A 26 -4.77 17.23 -0.59
CA ASP A 26 -4.91 16.49 0.69
C ASP A 26 -4.10 15.17 0.65
N ILE A 27 -4.18 14.41 -0.45
CA ILE A 27 -3.36 13.22 -0.69
C ILE A 27 -1.87 13.55 -0.63
N ALA A 28 -1.43 14.65 -1.25
CA ALA A 28 -0.03 15.07 -1.24
C ALA A 28 0.45 15.46 0.17
N ALA A 29 -0.39 16.15 0.95
CA ALA A 29 -0.09 16.52 2.34
C ALA A 29 0.03 15.29 3.25
N PHE A 30 -0.88 14.31 3.16
CA PHE A 30 -0.75 13.07 3.91
C PHE A 30 0.44 12.21 3.45
N GLN A 31 0.80 12.24 2.16
CA GLN A 31 2.01 11.57 1.65
C GLN A 31 3.30 12.17 2.25
N GLU A 32 3.41 13.50 2.38
CA GLU A 32 4.54 14.14 3.06
C GLU A 32 4.62 13.71 4.53
N ILE A 33 3.48 13.65 5.24
CA ILE A 33 3.42 13.16 6.62
C ILE A 33 3.85 11.70 6.69
N TYR A 34 3.34 10.83 5.83
CA TYR A 34 3.69 9.41 5.76
C TYR A 34 5.20 9.21 5.57
N ASP A 35 5.80 9.84 4.55
CA ASP A 35 7.22 9.68 4.24
C ASP A 35 8.13 10.24 5.35
N MET A 36 7.74 11.36 5.98
CA MET A 36 8.42 11.91 7.14
C MET A 36 8.39 10.95 8.33
N VAL A 37 7.21 10.43 8.68
CA VAL A 37 6.98 9.62 9.88
C VAL A 37 7.61 8.24 9.73
N VAL A 38 7.47 7.57 8.57
CA VAL A 38 8.17 6.30 8.27
C VAL A 38 9.68 6.47 8.38
N THR A 39 10.21 7.60 7.88
CA THR A 39 11.65 7.92 7.98
C THR A 39 12.09 8.16 9.42
N GLU A 40 11.26 8.75 10.29
CA GLU A 40 11.56 8.96 11.70
C GLU A 40 11.44 7.67 12.54
N ALA A 41 10.42 6.84 12.28
CA ALA A 41 10.29 5.51 12.86
C ALA A 41 11.53 4.64 12.58
N ALA A 42 12.02 4.65 11.33
CA ALA A 42 13.26 3.95 10.96
C ALA A 42 14.48 4.42 11.77
N LYS A 43 14.71 5.74 11.88
CA LYS A 43 15.82 6.32 12.68
C LYS A 43 15.74 6.02 14.18
N ARG A 44 14.54 5.77 14.70
CA ARG A 44 14.31 5.39 16.10
C ARG A 44 14.55 3.90 16.31
N ARG A 45 14.02 3.07 15.40
CA ARG A 45 14.21 1.62 15.36
C ARG A 45 15.69 1.23 15.22
N GLU A 46 16.47 1.97 14.42
CA GLU A 46 17.92 1.83 14.28
C GLU A 46 18.69 1.89 15.62
N ARG A 47 18.16 2.63 16.61
CA ARG A 47 18.82 2.81 17.92
C ARG A 47 18.56 1.65 18.89
N LEU A 48 17.51 0.85 18.66
CA LEU A 48 17.08 -0.20 19.59
C LEU A 48 18.16 -1.25 19.87
N PRO A 49 18.92 -1.79 18.89
CA PRO A 49 19.98 -2.76 19.17
C PRO A 49 21.08 -2.21 20.09
N ALA A 50 21.43 -0.94 19.93
CA ALA A 50 22.39 -0.27 20.80
C ALA A 50 21.83 -0.04 22.22
N MET A 51 20.52 0.25 22.36
CA MET A 51 19.89 0.35 23.68
C MET A 51 19.76 -1.02 24.36
N GLN A 52 19.41 -2.08 23.63
CA GLN A 52 19.40 -3.46 24.13
C GLN A 52 20.79 -3.88 24.62
N ALA A 53 21.86 -3.64 23.85
CA ALA A 53 23.22 -3.95 24.28
C ALA A 53 23.64 -3.22 25.58
N ASN A 54 23.08 -2.04 25.86
CA ASN A 54 23.27 -1.37 27.16
C ASN A 54 22.48 -2.04 28.30
N VAL A 55 21.26 -2.54 28.03
CA VAL A 55 20.50 -3.36 28.99
C VAL A 55 21.25 -4.65 29.30
N ASP A 56 21.77 -5.36 28.29
CA ASP A 56 22.52 -6.61 28.46
C ASP A 56 23.82 -6.37 29.24
N ALA A 57 24.55 -5.30 28.93
CA ALA A 57 25.77 -4.92 29.64
C ALA A 57 25.52 -4.37 31.06
N ALA A 58 24.31 -3.92 31.38
CA ALA A 58 23.89 -3.59 32.74
C ALA A 58 23.44 -4.85 33.50
N GLN A 59 22.75 -5.77 32.83
CA GLN A 59 22.32 -7.06 33.36
C GLN A 59 23.52 -7.87 33.84
N ALA A 60 24.54 -8.03 32.99
CA ALA A 60 25.76 -8.77 33.34
C ALA A 60 26.49 -8.20 34.58
N LYS A 61 26.46 -6.87 34.77
CA LYS A 61 27.05 -6.21 35.96
C LYS A 61 26.21 -6.41 37.21
N TYR A 62 24.89 -6.39 37.08
CA TYR A 62 23.98 -6.73 38.18
C TYR A 62 24.16 -8.20 38.59
N ASP A 63 24.22 -9.12 37.63
CA ASP A 63 24.41 -10.56 37.88
C ASP A 63 25.78 -10.85 38.52
N GLU A 64 26.85 -10.15 38.09
CA GLU A 64 28.17 -10.20 38.73
C GLU A 64 28.12 -9.70 40.18
N ALA A 65 27.48 -8.55 40.41
CA ALA A 65 27.37 -7.94 41.73
C ALA A 65 26.53 -8.81 42.69
N HIS A 66 25.37 -9.30 42.25
CA HIS A 66 24.53 -10.23 42.99
C HIS A 66 25.27 -11.54 43.30
N SER A 67 25.99 -12.11 42.33
CA SER A 67 26.82 -13.30 42.54
C SER A 67 27.88 -13.07 43.61
N ARG A 68 28.49 -11.87 43.65
CA ARG A 68 29.45 -11.49 44.70
C ARG A 68 28.77 -11.36 46.07
N THR A 69 27.62 -10.67 46.16
CA THR A 69 26.88 -10.53 47.43
C THR A 69 26.48 -11.89 47.99
N SER A 70 25.88 -12.75 47.17
CA SER A 70 25.46 -14.10 47.58
C SER A 70 26.65 -15.01 47.90
N GLY A 71 27.78 -14.86 47.19
CA GLY A 71 29.03 -15.56 47.52
C GLY A 71 29.58 -15.19 48.90
N LEU A 72 29.65 -13.90 49.21
CA LEU A 72 30.09 -13.39 50.52
C LEU A 72 29.11 -13.77 51.64
N GLN A 73 27.80 -13.75 51.38
CA GLN A 73 26.79 -14.21 52.33
C GLN A 73 26.97 -15.71 52.64
N ALA A 74 27.16 -16.55 51.63
CA ALA A 74 27.43 -17.98 51.82
C ALA A 74 28.80 -18.27 52.48
N GLU A 75 29.76 -17.35 52.42
CA GLU A 75 31.01 -17.42 53.20
C GLU A 75 30.76 -17.06 54.68
N LEU A 76 29.98 -16.00 54.94
CA LEU A 76 29.57 -15.63 56.30
C LEU A 76 28.76 -16.74 56.98
N ASP A 77 27.81 -17.35 56.28
CA ASP A 77 26.97 -18.41 56.82
C ASP A 77 27.80 -19.65 57.21
N LYS A 78 28.78 -20.03 56.37
CA LYS A 78 29.75 -21.09 56.70
C LYS A 78 30.68 -20.72 57.87
N ALA A 79 31.11 -19.46 57.95
CA ALA A 79 31.94 -18.97 59.06
C ALA A 79 31.18 -18.92 60.40
N LEU A 80 29.84 -18.89 60.35
CA LEU A 80 28.96 -19.03 61.51
C LEU A 80 28.64 -20.51 61.82
N GLU A 81 28.45 -21.36 60.80
CA GLU A 81 28.23 -22.80 60.96
C GLU A 81 29.45 -23.51 61.57
N ALA A 82 30.65 -23.20 61.07
CA ALA A 82 31.93 -23.74 61.57
C ALA A 82 32.30 -23.27 62.98
N LEU A 83 31.48 -22.44 63.60
CA LEU A 83 31.66 -21.87 64.94
C LEU A 83 30.99 -22.74 66.01
N GLY A 84 29.85 -23.36 65.69
CA GLY A 84 29.10 -24.22 66.60
C GLY A 84 28.74 -23.53 67.93
N ASP A 85 28.85 -24.28 69.03
CA ASP A 85 28.66 -23.79 70.40
C ASP A 85 29.98 -23.35 71.09
N GLU A 86 31.11 -23.34 70.38
CA GLU A 86 32.42 -23.00 70.95
C GLU A 86 32.65 -21.47 71.02
N GLU A 87 33.45 -20.99 72.00
CA GLU A 87 33.75 -19.54 72.07
C GLU A 87 34.68 -19.13 70.92
N PRO A 88 34.26 -18.22 70.00
CA PRO A 88 35.04 -17.99 68.80
C PRO A 88 36.36 -17.25 69.10
N SER A 89 37.43 -17.65 68.44
CA SER A 89 38.73 -17.00 68.56
C SER A 89 38.64 -15.50 68.19
N THR A 90 39.57 -14.69 68.69
CA THR A 90 39.67 -13.26 68.31
C THR A 90 39.83 -13.08 66.80
N ALA A 91 40.57 -13.96 66.13
CA ALA A 91 40.70 -13.95 64.67
C ALA A 91 39.37 -14.25 63.96
N THR A 92 38.61 -15.26 64.42
CA THR A 92 37.28 -15.60 63.90
C THR A 92 36.29 -14.43 64.08
N LYS A 93 36.30 -13.81 65.27
CA LYS A 93 35.49 -12.63 65.60
C LYS A 93 35.79 -11.45 64.67
N GLU A 94 37.04 -11.19 64.31
CA GLU A 94 37.39 -10.12 63.35
C GLU A 94 37.11 -10.48 61.88
N HIS A 95 37.33 -11.72 61.46
CA HIS A 95 36.99 -12.18 60.11
C HIS A 95 35.49 -12.06 59.83
N ILE A 96 34.62 -12.46 60.77
CA ILE A 96 33.16 -12.28 60.66
C ILE A 96 32.77 -10.78 60.60
N LYS A 97 33.45 -9.91 61.36
CA LYS A 97 33.26 -8.45 61.25
C LYS A 97 33.75 -7.90 59.90
N GLN A 98 34.72 -8.54 59.25
CA GLN A 98 35.21 -8.15 57.93
C GLN A 98 34.22 -8.57 56.84
N LEU A 99 33.80 -9.85 56.81
CA LEU A 99 32.78 -10.35 55.88
C LEU A 99 31.50 -9.50 55.92
N ARG A 100 30.99 -9.19 57.12
CA ARG A 100 29.82 -8.30 57.27
C ARG A 100 30.04 -6.89 56.70
N ARG A 101 31.26 -6.35 56.75
CA ARG A 101 31.59 -5.05 56.12
C ARG A 101 31.68 -5.15 54.60
N GLU A 102 32.14 -6.28 54.08
CA GLU A 102 32.23 -6.53 52.63
C GLU A 102 30.86 -6.83 52.01
N ILE A 103 29.98 -7.59 52.68
CA ILE A 103 28.58 -7.79 52.29
C ILE A 103 27.85 -6.45 52.20
N MET A 104 27.91 -5.62 53.25
CA MET A 104 27.36 -4.26 53.24
C MET A 104 27.94 -3.35 52.13
N SER A 105 29.09 -3.69 51.54
CA SER A 105 29.67 -2.99 50.39
C SER A 105 29.20 -3.58 49.05
N ALA A 106 29.05 -4.91 48.98
CA ALA A 106 28.53 -5.64 47.83
C ALA A 106 27.04 -5.32 47.59
N GLU A 107 26.21 -5.34 48.62
CA GLU A 107 24.77 -4.97 48.56
C GLU A 107 24.58 -3.56 47.96
N ARG A 108 25.40 -2.58 48.37
CA ARG A 108 25.36 -1.22 47.80
C ARG A 108 25.81 -1.18 46.34
N ARG A 109 26.77 -2.03 45.95
CA ARG A 109 27.25 -2.16 44.58
C ARG A 109 26.18 -2.77 43.68
N GLU A 110 25.55 -3.84 44.17
CA GLU A 110 24.44 -4.55 43.53
C GLU A 110 23.22 -3.64 43.34
N LYS A 111 22.76 -2.96 44.40
CA LYS A 111 21.65 -2.00 44.32
C LYS A 111 21.92 -0.90 43.29
N SER A 112 23.15 -0.39 43.21
CA SER A 112 23.57 0.58 42.19
C SER A 112 23.52 0.01 40.77
N CYS A 113 23.85 -1.27 40.58
CA CYS A 113 23.74 -1.93 39.28
C CYS A 113 22.28 -2.26 38.91
N GLU A 114 21.43 -2.55 39.90
CA GLU A 114 19.98 -2.71 39.72
C GLU A 114 19.32 -1.40 39.27
N ASP A 115 19.69 -0.27 39.87
CA ASP A 115 19.18 1.06 39.51
C ASP A 115 19.65 1.50 38.10
N ASP A 116 20.91 1.24 37.74
CA ASP A 116 21.42 1.41 36.37
C ASP A 116 20.62 0.55 35.38
N LEU A 117 20.43 -0.75 35.67
CA LEU A 117 19.68 -1.69 34.84
C LEU A 117 18.22 -1.26 34.63
N HIS A 118 17.54 -0.79 35.70
CA HIS A 118 16.20 -0.21 35.58
C HIS A 118 16.17 1.04 34.71
N SER A 119 17.19 1.90 34.80
CA SER A 119 17.33 3.10 33.96
C SER A 119 17.46 2.75 32.47
N TYR A 120 18.33 1.78 32.12
CA TYR A 120 18.49 1.34 30.74
C TYR A 120 17.23 0.65 30.19
N ARG A 121 16.58 -0.23 30.97
CA ARG A 121 15.31 -0.89 30.58
C ARG A 121 14.20 0.13 30.30
N ARG A 122 14.03 1.12 31.19
CA ARG A 122 13.07 2.23 31.02
C ARG A 122 13.36 3.08 29.78
N ARG A 123 14.64 3.27 29.44
CA ARG A 123 15.04 4.02 28.25
C ARG A 123 14.77 3.25 26.96
N LEU A 124 15.02 1.94 26.95
CA LEU A 124 14.69 1.05 25.84
C LEU A 124 13.16 1.03 25.61
N GLU A 125 12.37 0.73 26.66
CA GLU A 125 10.91 0.71 26.60
C GLU A 125 10.34 2.05 26.08
N SER A 126 10.88 3.18 26.53
CA SER A 126 10.48 4.50 26.03
C SER A 126 10.87 4.75 24.57
N GLN A 127 11.92 4.11 24.05
CA GLN A 127 12.31 4.22 22.64
C GLN A 127 11.48 3.28 21.76
N GLU A 128 11.11 2.10 22.26
CA GLU A 128 10.23 1.13 21.58
C GLU A 128 8.81 1.69 21.41
N ARG A 129 8.25 2.33 22.45
CA ARG A 129 6.97 3.04 22.33
C ARG A 129 7.04 4.14 21.28
N GLN A 130 8.07 4.98 21.29
CA GLN A 130 8.30 6.01 20.26
C GLN A 130 8.49 5.49 18.83
N VAL A 131 8.74 4.19 18.65
CA VAL A 131 8.76 3.51 17.35
C VAL A 131 7.35 3.04 16.99
N GLN A 132 6.62 2.47 17.95
CA GLN A 132 5.21 2.07 17.79
C GLN A 132 4.27 3.26 17.53
N ASP A 133 4.46 4.37 18.27
CA ASP A 133 3.70 5.61 18.13
C ASP A 133 3.82 6.14 16.69
N SER A 134 5.05 6.27 16.17
CA SER A 134 5.28 6.71 14.79
C SER A 134 4.89 5.67 13.73
N GLU A 135 4.94 4.36 14.02
CA GLU A 135 4.39 3.35 13.11
C GLU A 135 2.85 3.44 13.02
N SER A 136 2.17 3.78 14.12
CA SER A 136 0.72 4.08 14.13
C SER A 136 0.39 5.39 13.41
N GLU A 137 1.18 6.44 13.59
CA GLU A 137 1.03 7.72 12.86
C GLU A 137 1.18 7.51 11.33
N ALA A 138 2.08 6.62 10.91
CA ALA A 138 2.24 6.26 9.50
C ALA A 138 1.06 5.42 8.96
N GLU A 139 0.52 4.49 9.75
CA GLU A 139 -0.69 3.74 9.35
C GLU A 139 -1.92 4.66 9.24
N GLU A 140 -2.07 5.65 10.14
CA GLU A 140 -3.15 6.66 10.09
C GLU A 140 -3.01 7.59 8.87
N ALA A 141 -1.82 8.16 8.63
CA ALA A 141 -1.57 8.98 7.44
C ALA A 141 -1.84 8.21 6.14
N LYS A 142 -1.44 6.93 6.08
CA LYS A 142 -1.74 6.07 4.93
C LYS A 142 -3.24 5.79 4.78
N ALA A 143 -3.96 5.57 5.87
CA ALA A 143 -5.40 5.32 5.80
C ALA A 143 -6.15 6.51 5.17
N HIS A 144 -5.74 7.74 5.46
CA HIS A 144 -6.27 8.93 4.78
C HIS A 144 -5.93 8.97 3.28
N ILE A 145 -4.69 8.69 2.89
CA ILE A 145 -4.30 8.59 1.46
C ILE A 145 -5.17 7.56 0.72
N ASP A 146 -5.34 6.35 1.28
CA ASP A 146 -6.14 5.29 0.68
C ASP A 146 -7.64 5.67 0.62
N GLU A 147 -8.17 6.41 1.61
CA GLU A 147 -9.55 6.92 1.64
C GLU A 147 -9.79 8.02 0.58
N ASP A 148 -8.86 8.97 0.46
CA ASP A 148 -8.98 10.11 -0.45
C ASP A 148 -8.76 9.73 -1.92
N ILE A 149 -7.86 8.78 -2.19
CA ILE A 149 -7.77 8.10 -3.49
C ILE A 149 -9.12 7.45 -3.85
N ALA A 150 -9.74 6.73 -2.91
CA ALA A 150 -11.04 6.09 -3.16
C ALA A 150 -12.16 7.11 -3.42
N LYS A 151 -12.18 8.27 -2.74
CA LYS A 151 -13.12 9.37 -3.01
C LYS A 151 -12.94 9.94 -4.42
N ARG A 152 -11.71 10.27 -4.80
CA ARG A 152 -11.38 10.84 -6.12
C ARG A 152 -11.75 9.88 -7.24
N ASP A 153 -11.36 8.62 -7.11
CA ASP A 153 -11.58 7.61 -8.15
C ASP A 153 -13.08 7.28 -8.31
N ALA A 154 -13.87 7.30 -7.21
CA ALA A 154 -15.33 7.18 -7.27
C ALA A 154 -15.99 8.38 -7.99
N LEU A 155 -15.56 9.61 -7.70
CA LEU A 155 -16.04 10.82 -8.38
C LEU A 155 -15.74 10.78 -9.89
N LEU A 156 -14.56 10.32 -10.28
CA LEU A 156 -14.16 10.17 -11.68
C LEU A 156 -14.96 9.06 -12.41
N ASP A 157 -15.23 7.94 -11.76
CA ASP A 157 -16.03 6.85 -12.33
C ASP A 157 -17.50 7.24 -12.48
N ASP A 158 -18.10 7.97 -11.53
CA ASP A 158 -19.47 8.49 -11.65
C ASP A 158 -19.60 9.58 -12.73
N LEU A 159 -18.60 10.46 -12.87
CA LEU A 159 -18.52 11.40 -13.99
C LEU A 159 -18.47 10.65 -15.34
N LYS A 160 -17.66 9.59 -15.43
CA LYS A 160 -17.52 8.75 -16.63
C LYS A 160 -18.82 8.03 -16.97
N LYS A 161 -19.50 7.42 -16.00
CA LYS A 161 -20.83 6.79 -16.17
C LYS A 161 -21.85 7.80 -16.68
N ALA A 162 -21.91 8.99 -16.07
CA ALA A 162 -22.85 10.03 -16.45
C ALA A 162 -22.60 10.56 -17.87
N GLN A 163 -21.34 10.69 -18.28
CA GLN A 163 -20.97 11.08 -19.64
C GLN A 163 -21.39 10.00 -20.65
N THR A 164 -21.09 8.72 -20.39
CA THR A 164 -21.55 7.61 -21.25
C THR A 164 -23.08 7.57 -21.38
N ALA A 165 -23.81 7.69 -20.27
CA ALA A 165 -25.27 7.69 -20.27
C ALA A 165 -25.88 8.90 -21.01
N TYR A 166 -25.21 10.05 -21.01
CA TYR A 166 -25.61 11.21 -21.82
C TYR A 166 -25.37 10.97 -23.31
N ASP A 167 -24.21 10.44 -23.69
CA ASP A 167 -23.84 10.20 -25.09
C ASP A 167 -24.76 9.14 -25.73
N ASP A 168 -25.04 8.04 -25.04
CA ASP A 168 -26.06 7.05 -25.46
C ASP A 168 -27.46 7.68 -25.58
N ALA A 169 -27.85 8.54 -24.62
CA ALA A 169 -29.14 9.21 -24.64
C ALA A 169 -29.26 10.35 -25.68
N CYS A 170 -28.14 10.80 -26.26
CA CYS A 170 -28.11 11.69 -27.43
C CYS A 170 -28.20 10.88 -28.72
N LYS A 171 -27.44 9.78 -28.83
CA LYS A 171 -27.52 8.85 -29.97
C LYS A 171 -28.94 8.34 -30.17
N ALA A 172 -29.59 7.84 -29.12
CA ALA A 172 -30.97 7.36 -29.19
C ALA A 172 -31.99 8.45 -29.57
N TYR A 173 -31.71 9.71 -29.25
CA TYR A 173 -32.56 10.84 -29.66
C TYR A 173 -32.44 11.12 -31.16
N GLU A 174 -31.23 11.17 -31.71
CA GLU A 174 -31.02 11.38 -33.15
C GLU A 174 -31.49 10.17 -33.99
N GLU A 175 -31.34 8.93 -33.49
CA GLU A 175 -31.93 7.74 -34.13
C GLU A 175 -33.47 7.80 -34.16
N ALA A 176 -34.12 8.19 -33.07
CA ALA A 176 -35.57 8.35 -33.01
C ALA A 176 -36.08 9.49 -33.92
N LYS A 177 -35.33 10.59 -34.00
CA LYS A 177 -35.59 11.74 -34.88
C LYS A 177 -35.47 11.36 -36.36
N ALA A 178 -34.40 10.67 -36.76
CA ALA A 178 -34.25 10.16 -38.13
C ALA A 178 -35.36 9.15 -38.51
N ALA A 179 -35.84 8.34 -37.56
CA ALA A 179 -36.99 7.47 -37.77
C ALA A 179 -38.30 8.26 -37.94
N ALA A 180 -38.50 9.35 -37.18
CA ALA A 180 -39.66 10.24 -37.32
C ALA A 180 -39.64 11.00 -38.66
N ASP A 181 -38.50 11.55 -39.08
CA ASP A 181 -38.34 12.24 -40.37
C ASP A 181 -38.62 11.29 -41.55
N LYS A 182 -38.20 10.02 -41.44
CA LYS A 182 -38.51 8.96 -42.41
C LYS A 182 -40.00 8.61 -42.44
N ALA A 183 -40.70 8.63 -41.30
CA ALA A 183 -42.13 8.35 -41.21
C ALA A 183 -43.02 9.55 -41.63
N ALA A 184 -42.52 10.78 -41.47
CA ALA A 184 -43.17 12.01 -41.91
C ALA A 184 -42.96 12.31 -43.40
N SER A 185 -41.91 11.73 -44.00
CA SER A 185 -41.69 11.76 -45.45
C SER A 185 -42.80 10.97 -46.15
N PRO A 186 -43.67 11.60 -46.98
CA PRO A 186 -44.73 10.87 -47.66
C PRO A 186 -44.11 9.91 -48.67
N GLU A 187 -44.38 8.61 -48.49
CA GLU A 187 -44.05 7.61 -49.50
C GLU A 187 -44.89 7.90 -50.75
N ILE A 188 -44.28 8.58 -51.72
CA ILE A 188 -44.81 8.65 -53.09
C ILE A 188 -44.67 7.26 -53.69
N THR A 189 -45.61 6.40 -53.28
CA THR A 189 -45.98 5.17 -53.97
C THR A 189 -46.33 5.57 -55.40
N LYS A 190 -45.34 5.46 -56.31
CA LYS A 190 -45.54 5.65 -57.75
C LYS A 190 -46.79 4.84 -58.11
N PRO A 191 -47.84 5.45 -58.69
CA PRO A 191 -49.06 4.71 -58.99
C PRO A 191 -48.70 3.51 -59.86
N THR A 192 -49.12 2.31 -59.41
CA THR A 192 -48.97 1.09 -60.19
C THR A 192 -49.66 1.31 -61.53
N GLU A 193 -48.86 1.36 -62.58
CA GLU A 193 -49.28 1.77 -63.92
C GLU A 193 -50.19 0.68 -64.48
N THR A 194 -51.51 0.88 -64.36
CA THR A 194 -52.52 -0.14 -64.69
C THR A 194 -52.54 -0.39 -66.18
N THR A 195 -51.85 -1.45 -66.60
CA THR A 195 -51.82 -1.92 -67.99
C THR A 195 -53.24 -2.18 -68.50
N PRO A 196 -53.67 -1.56 -69.62
CA PRO A 196 -54.96 -1.88 -70.23
C PRO A 196 -54.95 -3.31 -70.80
N PRO A 197 -56.11 -4.01 -70.84
CA PRO A 197 -56.18 -5.37 -71.32
C PRO A 197 -55.91 -5.45 -72.83
N SER A 198 -54.85 -6.18 -73.21
CA SER A 198 -54.57 -6.53 -74.61
C SER A 198 -55.41 -7.73 -75.04
N GLY A 199 -55.87 -7.75 -76.28
CA GLY A 199 -56.76 -8.80 -76.77
C GLY A 199 -56.90 -8.87 -78.30
N SER A 200 -55.88 -9.39 -78.99
CA SER A 200 -56.07 -10.09 -80.27
C SER A 200 -54.94 -11.09 -80.58
N ALA A 201 -55.33 -12.16 -81.27
CA ALA A 201 -54.66 -13.42 -81.61
C ALA A 201 -53.16 -13.43 -82.03
N GLN A 202 -52.40 -14.41 -81.49
CA GLN A 202 -51.61 -15.50 -82.13
C GLN A 202 -50.79 -15.28 -83.46
N PRO A 203 -49.83 -16.17 -83.81
CA PRO A 203 -48.96 -17.07 -83.00
C PRO A 203 -47.48 -17.22 -83.50
N THR A 204 -46.67 -18.07 -82.82
CA THR A 204 -45.46 -18.80 -83.35
C THR A 204 -44.21 -17.97 -83.75
N GLU A 205 -42.95 -18.46 -83.75
CA GLU A 205 -42.31 -19.71 -83.28
C GLU A 205 -40.77 -19.48 -83.03
N THR A 206 -40.12 -20.28 -82.16
CA THR A 206 -38.64 -20.54 -82.05
C THR A 206 -37.64 -19.33 -81.98
N THR A 207 -36.34 -19.43 -81.66
CA THR A 207 -35.39 -20.55 -81.37
C THR A 207 -34.31 -20.11 -80.35
N GLN A 208 -33.70 -21.06 -79.62
CA GLN A 208 -32.35 -20.95 -79.00
C GLN A 208 -31.27 -21.46 -80.02
N PRO A 209 -29.94 -21.57 -79.75
CA PRO A 209 -29.08 -21.10 -78.64
C PRO A 209 -27.65 -20.57 -79.06
N THR A 210 -26.76 -20.36 -78.07
CA THR A 210 -25.28 -20.60 -78.08
C THR A 210 -24.30 -19.46 -78.42
N GLY A 211 -23.13 -19.46 -77.74
CA GLY A 211 -21.88 -18.75 -78.13
C GLY A 211 -21.51 -17.58 -77.19
N SER A 212 -20.73 -17.67 -76.11
CA SER A 212 -19.50 -18.42 -75.72
C SER A 212 -18.17 -17.70 -76.02
N SER A 213 -17.21 -17.82 -75.09
CA SER A 213 -15.84 -17.25 -75.05
C SER A 213 -15.75 -15.75 -74.69
N ALA A 214 -15.02 -15.22 -73.68
CA ALA A 214 -13.90 -15.64 -72.79
C ALA A 214 -12.49 -15.14 -73.17
N THR A 215 -11.59 -15.07 -72.17
CA THR A 215 -10.22 -14.49 -72.16
C THR A 215 -10.14 -12.96 -72.01
N GLY A 216 -9.24 -12.34 -71.24
CA GLY A 216 -8.35 -12.88 -70.17
C GLY A 216 -7.00 -12.15 -70.01
N LYS A 217 -6.69 -11.70 -68.78
CA LYS A 217 -5.39 -11.19 -68.24
C LYS A 217 -4.83 -9.85 -68.78
N ASN A 218 -4.50 -8.92 -67.86
CA ASN A 218 -3.09 -8.60 -67.50
C ASN A 218 -3.01 -7.64 -66.28
N THR A 219 -1.79 -7.32 -65.86
CA THR A 219 -1.42 -6.91 -64.47
C THR A 219 -0.92 -5.42 -64.37
N PRO A 220 -0.24 -4.88 -63.32
CA PRO A 220 -0.76 -3.70 -62.61
C PRO A 220 0.11 -2.39 -62.72
N PRO A 221 0.36 -1.57 -61.67
CA PRO A 221 0.08 -0.12 -61.72
C PRO A 221 1.33 0.79 -61.86
N SER A 222 1.12 2.11 -61.84
CA SER A 222 2.18 3.14 -61.80
C SER A 222 1.91 4.24 -60.78
N SER A 223 2.98 4.71 -60.11
CA SER A 223 2.95 5.80 -59.12
C SER A 223 3.81 6.99 -59.56
N THR A 224 3.33 8.22 -59.35
CA THR A 224 4.10 9.48 -59.43
C THR A 224 3.44 10.44 -58.42
N LYS A 225 4.00 10.84 -57.27
CA LYS A 225 5.28 11.48 -56.90
C LYS A 225 5.44 12.93 -57.39
N GLN A 226 5.11 13.90 -56.54
CA GLN A 226 5.66 15.28 -56.62
C GLN A 226 5.71 15.96 -55.23
N ALA A 227 6.62 16.94 -55.09
CA ALA A 227 6.82 17.88 -53.96
C ALA A 227 7.21 19.27 -54.56
N ASN A 228 7.58 20.35 -53.87
CA ASN A 228 8.03 20.65 -52.49
C ASN A 228 7.76 22.20 -52.26
N SER A 229 8.13 22.96 -51.21
CA SER A 229 9.02 22.79 -50.04
C SER A 229 8.73 23.86 -48.97
N SER A 230 9.03 23.55 -47.69
CA SER A 230 9.52 24.51 -46.66
C SER A 230 8.55 25.62 -46.16
N SER A 231 8.82 26.42 -45.11
CA SER A 231 10.05 26.60 -44.29
C SER A 231 9.76 27.12 -42.86
N GLY A 232 10.67 26.83 -41.92
CA GLY A 232 10.88 27.61 -40.67
C GLY A 232 10.26 27.03 -39.38
N LYS A 233 10.95 27.05 -38.23
CA LYS A 233 12.38 27.34 -37.97
C LYS A 233 12.83 26.69 -36.65
N GLN A 234 14.06 26.17 -36.59
CA GLN A 234 14.62 25.47 -35.42
C GLN A 234 14.98 26.40 -34.24
N ALA A 235 14.92 25.83 -33.03
CA ALA A 235 15.96 25.94 -32.02
C ALA A 235 16.22 24.53 -31.47
N ASP A 236 17.48 24.08 -31.38
CA ASP A 236 17.85 22.70 -31.05
C ASP A 236 19.26 22.65 -30.45
N THR A 237 19.41 22.04 -29.27
CA THR A 237 20.70 21.69 -28.64
C THR A 237 20.59 20.37 -27.87
N THR A 238 20.65 19.25 -28.60
CA THR A 238 21.85 18.38 -28.65
C THR A 238 22.48 17.93 -27.32
N ALA A 239 22.33 16.64 -26.97
CA ALA A 239 23.39 15.67 -26.60
C ALA A 239 22.78 14.39 -25.97
N GLY A 240 23.47 13.23 -26.04
CA GLY A 240 23.15 12.07 -25.17
C GLY A 240 22.79 10.73 -25.83
N LYS A 241 23.38 10.37 -26.98
CA LYS A 241 23.19 9.04 -27.60
C LYS A 241 23.96 7.94 -26.84
N LEU A 242 23.29 7.23 -25.93
CA LEU A 242 23.81 6.00 -25.29
C LEU A 242 23.25 4.71 -25.95
N ALA A 243 23.89 3.58 -25.66
CA ALA A 243 23.63 2.29 -26.33
C ALA A 243 22.98 1.27 -25.38
N ASN A 244 22.18 0.36 -25.94
CA ASN A 244 21.58 -0.75 -25.23
C ASN A 244 22.60 -1.91 -25.10
N THR A 245 22.82 -2.43 -23.89
CA THR A 245 22.96 -3.88 -23.53
C THR A 245 23.25 -4.02 -22.03
N GLY A 246 22.71 -5.06 -21.38
CA GLY A 246 22.85 -5.33 -19.94
C GLY A 246 21.61 -4.85 -19.18
N ASP A 247 20.57 -5.67 -18.99
CA ASP A 247 20.46 -6.89 -18.16
C ASP A 247 20.15 -6.59 -16.68
N ALA A 248 18.87 -6.73 -16.34
CA ALA A 248 18.35 -6.95 -14.99
C ALA A 248 16.91 -7.47 -15.10
N ALA A 249 16.65 -8.72 -14.71
CA ALA A 249 15.29 -9.28 -14.66
C ALA A 249 14.54 -8.80 -13.39
N PRO A 250 13.21 -8.63 -13.44
CA PRO A 250 12.43 -8.17 -12.29
C PRO A 250 12.24 -9.30 -11.26
N SER A 251 12.91 -9.20 -10.11
CA SER A 251 12.67 -10.09 -8.97
C SER A 251 11.33 -9.76 -8.30
N ALA A 252 10.38 -10.69 -8.36
CA ALA A 252 9.13 -10.58 -7.61
C ALA A 252 9.39 -10.69 -6.10
N ILE A 253 8.96 -9.70 -5.32
CA ILE A 253 8.93 -9.79 -3.85
C ILE A 253 7.72 -10.64 -3.47
N ALA A 254 7.98 -11.86 -2.99
CA ALA A 254 6.93 -12.79 -2.56
C ALA A 254 6.31 -12.37 -1.23
N LEU A 255 4.98 -12.48 -1.14
CA LEU A 255 4.22 -12.15 0.07
C LEU A 255 4.44 -13.23 1.16
N ALA A 256 5.34 -12.95 2.10
CA ALA A 256 5.62 -13.86 3.22
C ALA A 256 4.64 -13.62 4.39
N ALA A 257 3.63 -14.48 4.51
CA ALA A 257 2.69 -14.43 5.63
C ALA A 257 3.38 -14.85 6.95
N VAL A 258 3.42 -13.93 7.92
CA VAL A 258 3.97 -14.21 9.26
C VAL A 258 2.98 -15.06 10.06
N ALA A 259 3.24 -16.36 10.17
CA ALA A 259 2.44 -17.26 10.98
C ALA A 259 2.73 -17.04 12.48
N ALA A 260 1.71 -16.61 13.24
CA ALA A 260 1.82 -16.42 14.67
C ALA A 260 1.97 -17.76 15.42
N ALA A 261 3.16 -18.06 15.92
CA ALA A 261 3.47 -19.30 16.64
C ALA A 261 4.31 -19.06 17.91
N GLY A 262 3.61 -18.74 19.01
CA GLY A 262 4.13 -18.74 20.38
C GLY A 262 2.99 -19.14 21.32
N LEU A 263 2.85 -20.38 21.76
CA LEU A 263 3.73 -21.14 22.67
C LEU A 263 3.78 -20.55 24.10
N GLY A 264 2.61 -20.26 24.68
CA GLY A 264 2.42 -20.05 26.12
C GLY A 264 1.93 -21.33 26.82
N ILE A 265 2.62 -21.77 27.87
CA ILE A 265 2.44 -23.09 28.50
C ILE A 265 1.68 -23.01 29.84
N THR A 266 0.94 -24.08 30.17
CA THR A 266 0.27 -24.38 31.47
C THR A 266 -0.77 -23.40 32.01
N ALA A 267 -2.03 -23.85 32.03
CA ALA A 267 -3.03 -23.35 32.97
C ALA A 267 -2.90 -24.09 34.32
N THR A 268 -2.62 -23.37 35.41
CA THR A 268 -2.39 -23.97 36.74
C THR A 268 -3.20 -23.27 37.85
N ALA A 269 -4.23 -23.96 38.34
CA ALA A 269 -4.92 -23.82 39.64
C ALA A 269 -5.09 -22.40 40.26
N THR A 270 -6.26 -21.79 40.05
CA THR A 270 -6.70 -20.55 40.74
C THR A 270 -6.93 -20.74 42.24
N ARG A 271 -5.88 -20.61 43.07
CA ARG A 271 -6.02 -20.57 44.54
C ARG A 271 -6.54 -19.20 45.00
N ARG A 272 -7.82 -19.11 45.37
CA ARG A 272 -8.42 -17.91 45.99
C ARG A 272 -7.74 -17.56 47.32
N LEU A 273 -7.09 -16.40 47.40
CA LEU A 273 -6.87 -15.69 48.66
C LEU A 273 -8.14 -14.92 49.00
N LYS A 274 -8.88 -15.37 50.01
CA LYS A 274 -10.05 -14.68 50.55
C LYS A 274 -9.65 -13.96 51.84
N ASN A 275 -9.35 -12.67 51.75
CA ASN A 275 -9.27 -11.83 52.94
C ASN A 275 -10.66 -11.73 53.57
N SER A 276 -10.77 -12.09 54.85
CA SER A 276 -11.97 -11.79 55.64
C SER A 276 -11.82 -10.42 56.30
N LYS A 277 -12.95 -9.72 56.45
CA LYS A 277 -13.19 -8.93 57.66
C LYS A 277 -13.96 -9.80 58.65
#